data_AF-A0A8T7GN00-F1
#
_entry.id   AF-A0A8T7GN00-F1
#
_cell.length_a   1.000
_cell.length_b   1.000
_cell.length_c   1.000
_cell.angle_alpha   90.00
_cell.angle_beta   90.00
_cell.angle_gamma   90.00
#
_symmetry.space_group_name_H-M   'P 1'
#
loop_
_entity.id
_entity.type
_entity.pdbx_description
1 polymer ?
#
loop_
_entity_poly.entity_id
_entity_poly.type
_entity_poly.pdbx_seq_one_letter_code
_entity_poly.pdbx_strand_id
1 'polypeptide(L)'
;MLTLIYVDTSVFDYMDLFEFSTSNKILDIVFVISVAVFIYINTIIVYKLEHIIQDSPIPKTSFKRINKIITIYNILLFVPLIIISYQIIFEKSYYIHFIYLILLISHIFGLFFSIAGLLKFLRWSKQSKEKLAITYLISFALFSILIIFSLLYHISEISKHPTNITLINYHKETQTKSLNIPEIYKFYISTYILTFFAIWVSTFFLMYQHVSKNPVKLFVTMLIPMILFLINLLPNTTILIVNLISMYPFLFPLYTITSTLSFFIGPVIFSSVIFILITNTKNKTFKNYLLPLSYGLFLILVSTQPSVFSKVLYPPFGLISLLFSGLSVYMIFIGFYLPSVSIKNNYLMFRTLIGKYQFELFKNMARVEYENEVKKIFDKIQKGDEFKLSQKKNIDQLDKEEISRLVEYVKRELKIKDNTGKGKDNTGNKRYT
;
A
#
# COMPACT_ATOMS: atom_id res chain seq x y z
N MET A 1 -12.14 -10.60 -5.10
CA MET A 1 -11.53 -9.52 -4.28
C MET A 1 -12.20 -8.19 -4.56
N LEU A 2 -12.09 -7.62 -5.77
CA LEU A 2 -12.77 -6.37 -6.11
C LEU A 2 -14.30 -6.45 -5.89
N THR A 3 -14.91 -7.54 -6.33
CA THR A 3 -16.34 -7.82 -6.10
C THR A 3 -16.70 -7.88 -4.61
N LEU A 4 -15.89 -8.58 -3.81
CA LEU A 4 -16.09 -8.67 -2.36
C LEU A 4 -16.05 -7.29 -1.70
N ILE A 5 -15.03 -6.50 -2.03
CA ILE A 5 -14.86 -5.17 -1.43
C ILE A 5 -15.99 -4.24 -1.88
N TYR A 6 -16.36 -4.28 -3.17
CA TYR A 6 -17.49 -3.53 -3.68
C TYR A 6 -18.78 -3.86 -2.95
N VAL A 7 -19.12 -5.14 -2.82
CA VAL A 7 -20.31 -5.61 -2.08
C VAL A 7 -20.24 -5.12 -0.63
N ASP A 8 -19.14 -5.37 0.07
CA ASP A 8 -18.95 -4.96 1.47
C ASP A 8 -19.15 -3.45 1.69
N THR A 9 -18.76 -2.62 0.71
CA THR A 9 -18.88 -1.15 0.83
C THR A 9 -20.21 -0.58 0.32
N SER A 10 -20.93 -1.30 -0.53
CA SER A 10 -22.13 -0.81 -1.23
C SER A 10 -23.44 -1.45 -0.76
N VAL A 11 -23.40 -2.48 0.10
CA VAL A 11 -24.62 -3.18 0.57
C VAL A 11 -25.64 -2.18 1.14
N PHE A 12 -25.21 -1.19 1.93
CA PHE A 12 -26.12 -0.19 2.47
C PHE A 12 -26.72 0.73 1.39
N ASP A 13 -25.95 1.10 0.37
CA ASP A 13 -26.44 1.90 -0.75
C ASP A 13 -27.56 1.17 -1.52
N TYR A 14 -27.40 -0.15 -1.70
CA TYR A 14 -28.41 -0.99 -2.34
C TYR A 14 -29.65 -1.22 -1.46
N MET A 15 -29.48 -1.33 -0.15
CA MET A 15 -30.59 -1.47 0.78
C MET A 15 -31.51 -0.24 0.77
N ASP A 16 -30.92 0.96 0.75
CA ASP A 16 -31.65 2.21 0.62
C ASP A 16 -32.36 2.32 -0.75
N LEU A 17 -31.78 1.77 -1.83
CA LEU A 17 -32.35 1.82 -3.18
C LEU A 17 -33.61 0.98 -3.34
N PHE A 18 -33.58 -0.24 -2.82
CA PHE A 18 -34.61 -1.25 -3.08
C PHE A 18 -35.67 -1.33 -1.99
N GLU A 19 -35.64 -0.42 -1.01
CA GLU A 19 -36.49 -0.46 0.19
C GLU A 19 -36.60 -1.88 0.75
N PHE A 20 -35.49 -2.62 0.70
CA PHE A 20 -35.50 -4.02 1.04
C PHE A 20 -35.85 -4.09 2.54
N SER A 21 -37.11 -4.43 2.84
CA SER A 21 -37.56 -4.97 4.14
C SER A 21 -36.95 -6.35 4.38
N THR A 22 -35.68 -6.50 3.98
CA THR A 22 -34.96 -7.76 3.95
C THR A 22 -35.01 -8.34 5.34
N SER A 23 -35.59 -9.54 5.42
CA SER A 23 -35.45 -10.41 6.57
C SER A 23 -33.98 -10.35 7.01
N ASN A 24 -33.72 -9.83 8.21
CA ASN A 24 -32.38 -9.56 8.76
C ASN A 24 -31.42 -10.76 8.62
N LYS A 25 -31.97 -11.98 8.55
CA LYS A 25 -31.24 -13.22 8.27
C LYS A 25 -30.46 -13.22 6.96
N ILE A 26 -30.95 -12.56 5.90
CA ILE A 26 -30.27 -12.53 4.60
C ILE A 26 -28.97 -11.72 4.72
N LEU A 27 -29.02 -10.57 5.41
CA LEU A 27 -27.85 -9.72 5.61
C LEU A 27 -26.81 -10.39 6.50
N ASP A 28 -27.26 -11.05 7.57
CA ASP A 28 -26.40 -11.84 8.44
C ASP A 28 -25.67 -12.94 7.64
N ILE A 29 -26.39 -13.66 6.77
CA ILE A 29 -25.82 -14.70 5.87
C ILE A 29 -24.84 -14.08 4.87
N VAL A 30 -25.19 -12.97 4.21
CA VAL A 30 -24.31 -12.30 3.24
C VAL A 30 -23.02 -11.82 3.91
N PHE A 31 -23.11 -11.28 5.13
CA PHE A 31 -21.95 -10.87 5.90
C PHE A 31 -21.05 -12.08 6.22
N VAL A 32 -21.61 -13.19 6.72
CA VAL A 32 -20.85 -14.40 7.04
C VAL A 32 -20.16 -14.99 5.80
N ILE A 33 -20.88 -15.04 4.67
CA ILE A 33 -20.29 -15.47 3.39
C ILE A 33 -19.13 -14.54 3.01
N SER A 34 -19.30 -13.23 3.17
CA SER A 34 -18.25 -12.24 2.89
C SER A 34 -17.01 -12.47 3.77
N VAL A 35 -17.19 -12.80 5.05
CA VAL A 35 -16.08 -13.17 5.96
C VAL A 35 -15.38 -14.44 5.48
N ALA A 36 -16.12 -15.48 5.10
CA ALA A 36 -15.53 -16.72 4.58
C ALA A 36 -14.72 -16.49 3.30
N VAL A 37 -15.27 -15.69 2.36
CA VAL A 37 -14.59 -15.31 1.12
C VAL A 37 -13.36 -14.45 1.41
N PHE A 38 -13.42 -13.54 2.39
CA PHE A 38 -12.28 -12.75 2.84
C PHE A 38 -11.14 -13.64 3.35
N ILE A 39 -11.43 -14.58 4.24
CA ILE A 39 -10.44 -15.53 4.80
C ILE A 39 -9.80 -16.34 3.67
N TYR A 40 -10.61 -16.86 2.75
CA TYR A 40 -10.14 -17.63 1.59
C TYR A 40 -9.21 -16.79 0.69
N ILE A 41 -9.62 -15.58 0.32
CA ILE A 41 -8.83 -14.68 -0.52
C ILE A 41 -7.51 -14.31 0.17
N ASN A 42 -7.52 -13.94 1.45
CA ASN A 42 -6.30 -13.61 2.18
C ASN A 42 -5.33 -14.78 2.26
N THR A 43 -5.85 -15.99 2.48
CA THR A 43 -5.04 -17.21 2.51
C THR A 43 -4.38 -17.46 1.16
N ILE A 44 -5.11 -17.30 0.05
CA ILE A 44 -4.55 -17.40 -1.31
C ILE A 44 -3.48 -16.35 -1.57
N ILE A 45 -3.72 -15.09 -1.17
CA ILE A 45 -2.75 -14.01 -1.36
C ILE A 45 -1.46 -14.34 -0.61
N VAL A 46 -1.54 -14.75 0.65
CA VAL A 46 -0.37 -15.10 1.45
C VAL A 46 0.37 -16.31 0.89
N TYR A 47 -0.35 -17.35 0.48
CA TYR A 47 0.25 -18.51 -0.19
C TYR A 47 1.02 -18.11 -1.46
N LYS A 48 0.43 -17.26 -2.31
CA LYS A 48 1.10 -16.76 -3.52
C LYS A 48 2.33 -15.89 -3.17
N LEU A 49 2.23 -15.04 -2.16
CA LEU A 49 3.35 -14.22 -1.71
C LEU A 49 4.49 -15.08 -1.13
N GLU A 50 4.16 -16.14 -0.40
CA GLU A 50 5.15 -17.08 0.11
C GLU A 50 5.94 -17.72 -1.03
N HIS A 51 5.26 -18.22 -2.06
CA HIS A 51 5.93 -18.78 -3.25
C HIS A 51 6.83 -17.75 -3.95
N ILE A 52 6.35 -16.51 -4.10
CA ILE A 52 7.15 -15.43 -4.71
C ILE A 52 8.41 -15.12 -3.89
N ILE A 53 8.31 -15.10 -2.56
CA ILE A 53 9.46 -14.81 -1.68
C ILE A 53 10.40 -16.03 -1.61
N GLN A 54 9.88 -17.25 -1.66
CA GLN A 54 10.69 -18.47 -1.67
C GLN A 54 11.61 -18.54 -2.89
N ASP A 55 11.11 -18.13 -4.05
CA ASP A 55 11.89 -18.02 -5.30
C ASP A 55 12.79 -16.77 -5.35
N SER A 56 12.75 -15.94 -4.31
CA SER A 56 13.55 -14.71 -4.24
C SER A 56 14.93 -14.97 -3.68
N PRO A 57 15.93 -14.15 -4.03
CA PRO A 57 17.28 -14.34 -3.53
C PRO A 57 17.47 -13.73 -2.12
N ILE A 58 16.38 -13.65 -1.35
CA ILE A 58 16.39 -13.31 0.06
C ILE A 58 16.94 -14.50 0.87
N PRO A 59 17.75 -14.27 1.92
CA PRO A 59 18.21 -15.34 2.80
C PRO A 59 17.04 -16.16 3.38
N LYS A 60 17.16 -17.50 3.35
CA LYS A 60 16.14 -18.44 3.86
C LYS A 60 15.67 -18.11 5.29
N THR A 61 16.54 -17.57 6.13
CA THR A 61 16.21 -17.15 7.50
C THR A 61 15.28 -15.94 7.55
N SER A 62 15.48 -14.97 6.67
CA SER A 62 14.64 -13.77 6.57
C SER A 62 13.27 -14.12 5.98
N PHE A 63 13.24 -15.02 4.99
CA PHE A 63 12.00 -15.58 4.45
C PHE A 63 11.15 -16.24 5.54
N LYS A 64 11.72 -17.15 6.35
CA LYS A 64 11.01 -17.79 7.46
C LYS A 64 10.42 -16.78 8.46
N ARG A 65 11.14 -15.70 8.74
CA ARG A 65 10.65 -14.62 9.63
C ARG A 65 9.47 -13.87 9.01
N ILE A 66 9.60 -13.46 7.73
CA ILE A 66 8.53 -12.75 7.01
C ILE A 66 7.27 -13.61 6.96
N ASN A 67 7.39 -14.88 6.58
CA ASN A 67 6.24 -15.76 6.50
C ASN A 67 5.56 -15.92 7.87
N LYS A 68 6.35 -16.20 8.93
CA LYS A 68 5.83 -16.30 10.29
C LYS A 68 5.08 -15.05 10.75
N ILE A 69 5.59 -13.86 10.44
CA ILE A 69 4.93 -12.59 10.78
C ILE A 69 3.55 -12.47 10.12
N ILE A 70 3.44 -12.83 8.84
CA ILE A 70 2.19 -12.73 8.08
C ILE A 70 1.18 -13.79 8.55
N THR A 71 1.63 -15.02 8.82
CA THR A 71 0.77 -16.07 9.35
C THR A 71 0.19 -15.66 10.70
N ILE A 72 1.01 -15.11 11.60
CA ILE A 72 0.56 -14.61 12.91
C ILE A 72 -0.47 -13.49 12.73
N TYR A 73 -0.19 -12.53 11.84
CA TYR A 73 -1.13 -11.44 11.53
C TYR A 73 -2.50 -11.96 11.06
N ASN A 74 -2.52 -12.90 10.11
CA ASN A 74 -3.76 -13.46 9.61
C ASN A 74 -4.54 -14.22 10.68
N ILE A 75 -3.87 -15.02 11.51
CA ILE A 75 -4.52 -15.74 12.62
C ILE A 75 -5.15 -14.74 13.60
N LEU A 76 -4.41 -13.70 13.97
CA LEU A 76 -4.89 -12.65 14.88
C LEU A 76 -6.09 -11.88 14.31
N LEU A 77 -6.20 -11.73 12.99
CA LEU A 77 -7.37 -11.15 12.33
C LEU A 77 -8.55 -12.12 12.21
N PHE A 78 -8.30 -13.37 11.82
CA PHE A 78 -9.36 -14.33 11.49
C PHE A 78 -10.11 -14.80 12.74
N VAL A 79 -9.43 -14.99 13.86
CA VAL A 79 -10.07 -15.50 15.09
C VAL A 79 -11.19 -14.57 15.57
N PRO A 80 -10.97 -13.25 15.79
CA PRO A 80 -12.04 -12.34 16.17
C PRO A 80 -13.15 -12.20 15.12
N LEU A 81 -12.81 -12.25 13.81
CA LEU A 81 -13.79 -12.22 12.73
C LEU A 81 -14.76 -13.40 12.80
N ILE A 82 -14.23 -14.61 13.00
CA ILE A 82 -15.04 -15.84 13.13
C ILE A 82 -15.92 -15.75 14.38
N ILE A 83 -15.41 -15.20 15.48
CA ILE A 83 -16.20 -14.98 16.70
C ILE A 83 -17.36 -14.01 16.43
N ILE A 84 -17.13 -12.88 15.74
CA ILE A 84 -18.21 -11.95 15.37
C ILE A 84 -19.24 -12.65 14.48
N SER A 85 -18.81 -13.41 13.46
CA SER A 85 -19.71 -14.17 12.60
C SER A 85 -20.57 -15.18 13.38
N TYR A 86 -19.98 -15.87 14.36
CA TYR A 86 -20.70 -16.76 15.25
C TYR A 86 -21.75 -16.00 16.08
N GLN A 87 -21.36 -14.90 16.71
CA GLN A 87 -22.25 -14.08 17.55
C GLN A 87 -23.44 -13.52 16.75
N ILE A 88 -23.21 -13.07 15.52
CA ILE A 88 -24.28 -12.60 14.63
C ILE A 88 -25.30 -13.72 14.34
N ILE A 89 -24.85 -14.93 13.99
CA ILE A 89 -25.76 -16.04 13.63
C ILE A 89 -26.58 -16.52 14.83
N PHE A 90 -25.91 -16.75 15.98
CA PHE A 90 -26.52 -17.44 17.11
C PHE A 90 -27.09 -16.49 18.16
N GLU A 91 -26.40 -15.39 18.44
CA GLU A 91 -26.75 -14.44 19.50
C GLU A 91 -27.50 -13.20 18.98
N LYS A 92 -27.54 -12.99 17.66
CA LYS A 92 -28.13 -11.79 16.99
C LYS A 92 -27.62 -10.46 17.55
N SER A 93 -26.43 -10.51 18.12
CA SER A 93 -25.72 -9.40 18.73
C SER A 93 -24.24 -9.73 18.71
N TYR A 94 -23.37 -8.75 18.91
CA TYR A 94 -21.94 -9.01 19.04
C TYR A 94 -21.26 -7.93 19.88
N TYR A 95 -20.14 -8.28 20.52
CA TYR A 95 -19.39 -7.33 21.33
C TYR A 95 -18.48 -6.45 20.49
N ILE A 96 -18.58 -5.14 20.72
CA ILE A 96 -17.80 -4.12 19.98
C ILE A 96 -16.28 -4.25 20.18
N HIS A 97 -15.85 -4.87 21.30
CA HIS A 97 -14.45 -5.14 21.63
C HIS A 97 -13.72 -5.94 20.55
N PHE A 98 -14.40 -6.87 19.87
CA PHE A 98 -13.80 -7.62 18.78
C PHE A 98 -13.55 -6.75 17.54
N ILE A 99 -14.43 -5.78 17.25
CA ILE A 99 -14.20 -4.80 16.19
C ILE A 99 -12.99 -3.94 16.52
N TYR A 100 -12.88 -3.43 17.75
CA TYR A 100 -11.71 -2.65 18.18
C TYR A 100 -10.42 -3.44 18.01
N LEU A 101 -10.40 -4.69 18.46
CA LEU A 101 -9.23 -5.55 18.36
C LEU A 101 -8.80 -5.75 16.90
N ILE A 102 -9.75 -6.08 16.01
CA ILE A 102 -9.49 -6.28 14.58
C ILE A 102 -8.94 -5.01 13.92
N LEU A 103 -9.57 -3.86 14.19
CA LEU A 103 -9.12 -2.59 13.63
C LEU A 103 -7.70 -2.25 14.09
N LEU A 104 -7.40 -2.41 15.39
CA LEU A 104 -6.06 -2.18 15.92
C LEU A 104 -5.03 -3.08 15.26
N ILE A 105 -5.30 -4.39 15.13
CA ILE A 105 -4.38 -5.34 14.50
C ILE A 105 -4.09 -4.95 13.04
N SER A 106 -5.13 -4.68 12.26
CA SER A 106 -4.99 -4.29 10.84
C SER A 106 -4.17 -3.01 10.68
N HIS A 107 -4.51 -1.96 11.42
CA HIS A 107 -3.88 -0.66 11.29
C HIS A 107 -2.46 -0.64 11.84
N ILE A 108 -2.17 -1.30 12.97
CA ILE A 108 -0.80 -1.41 13.51
C ILE A 108 0.11 -2.15 12.52
N PHE A 109 -0.39 -3.23 11.91
CA PHE A 109 0.37 -3.96 10.89
C PHE A 109 0.64 -3.09 9.65
N GLY A 110 -0.37 -2.35 9.19
CA GLY A 110 -0.22 -1.38 8.11
C GLY A 110 0.80 -0.28 8.44
N LEU A 111 0.74 0.29 9.65
CA LEU A 111 1.69 1.29 10.13
C LEU A 111 3.11 0.75 10.19
N PHE A 112 3.30 -0.48 10.69
CA PHE A 112 4.61 -1.11 10.75
C PHE A 112 5.27 -1.17 9.36
N PHE A 113 4.56 -1.67 8.35
CA PHE A 113 5.11 -1.75 6.99
C PHE A 113 5.20 -0.38 6.32
N SER A 114 4.33 0.56 6.66
CA SER A 114 4.38 1.92 6.14
C SER A 114 5.64 2.65 6.62
N ILE A 115 5.93 2.56 7.91
CA ILE A 115 7.16 3.12 8.52
C ILE A 115 8.41 2.39 7.99
N ALA A 116 8.37 1.06 7.85
CA ALA A 116 9.48 0.30 7.27
C ALA A 116 9.77 0.76 5.82
N GLY A 117 8.73 0.98 5.03
CA GLY A 117 8.82 1.55 3.68
C GLY A 117 9.38 2.97 3.69
N LEU A 118 8.85 3.86 4.53
CA LEU A 118 9.33 5.23 4.70
C LEU A 118 10.84 5.26 4.98
N LEU A 119 11.32 4.45 5.95
CA LEU A 119 12.73 4.38 6.31
C LEU A 119 13.60 3.86 5.16
N LYS A 120 13.10 2.91 4.37
CA LYS A 120 13.80 2.39 3.19
C LYS A 120 13.89 3.43 2.08
N PHE A 121 12.78 4.04 1.70
CA PHE A 121 12.75 5.11 0.70
C PHE A 121 13.55 6.34 1.14
N LEU A 122 13.65 6.63 2.44
CA LEU A 122 14.46 7.73 2.95
C LEU A 122 15.95 7.46 2.76
N ARG A 123 16.38 6.21 2.94
CA ARG A 123 17.76 5.80 2.67
C ARG A 123 18.05 5.84 1.17
N TRP A 124 17.13 5.31 0.36
CA TRP A 124 17.26 5.30 -1.09
C TRP A 124 17.33 6.71 -1.66
N SER A 125 16.42 7.60 -1.29
CA SER A 125 16.40 8.98 -1.79
C SER A 125 17.65 9.79 -1.40
N LYS A 126 18.14 9.63 -0.17
CA LYS A 126 19.38 10.30 0.29
C LYS A 126 20.61 9.87 -0.51
N GLN A 127 20.68 8.61 -0.94
CA GLN A 127 21.87 8.05 -1.59
C GLN A 127 21.81 8.07 -3.11
N SER A 128 20.65 7.81 -3.73
CA SER A 128 20.50 7.81 -5.19
C SER A 128 20.22 9.18 -5.79
N LYS A 129 19.71 10.15 -4.99
CA LYS A 129 19.17 11.45 -5.46
C LYS A 129 18.06 11.31 -6.52
N GLU A 130 17.42 10.15 -6.60
CA GLU A 130 16.39 9.90 -7.60
C GLU A 130 15.07 10.56 -7.21
N LYS A 131 14.51 11.37 -8.12
CA LYS A 131 13.24 12.09 -7.91
C LYS A 131 12.07 11.15 -7.62
N LEU A 132 12.02 10.00 -8.28
CA LEU A 132 10.93 9.04 -8.14
C LEU A 132 10.97 8.27 -6.81
N ALA A 133 12.16 8.11 -6.20
CA ALA A 133 12.27 7.62 -4.83
C ALA A 133 11.73 8.63 -3.81
N ILE A 134 11.84 9.94 -4.08
CA ILE A 134 11.29 11.00 -3.23
C ILE A 134 9.76 11.01 -3.29
N THR A 135 9.15 10.80 -4.46
CA THR A 135 7.68 10.78 -4.56
C THR A 135 7.09 9.60 -3.78
N TYR A 136 7.69 8.41 -3.85
CA TYR A 136 7.26 7.28 -3.03
C TYR A 136 7.59 7.45 -1.54
N LEU A 137 8.68 8.13 -1.18
CA LEU A 137 8.94 8.53 0.21
C LEU A 137 7.75 9.32 0.79
N ILE A 138 7.27 10.32 0.04
CA ILE A 138 6.12 11.13 0.41
C ILE A 138 4.85 10.27 0.49
N SER A 139 4.63 9.36 -0.46
CA SER A 139 3.50 8.42 -0.41
C SER A 139 3.52 7.55 0.85
N PHE A 140 4.66 6.97 1.23
CA PHE A 140 4.77 6.17 2.46
C PHE A 140 4.57 7.00 3.74
N ALA A 141 5.02 8.25 3.76
CA ALA A 141 4.72 9.16 4.86
C ALA A 141 3.21 9.40 4.98
N LEU A 142 2.56 9.68 3.86
CA LEU A 142 1.12 9.92 3.81
C LEU A 142 0.31 8.67 4.12
N PHE A 143 0.76 7.47 3.71
CA PHE A 143 0.14 6.21 4.16
C PHE A 143 0.16 6.08 5.67
N SER A 144 1.29 6.40 6.32
CA SER A 144 1.38 6.35 7.78
C SER A 144 0.37 7.31 8.44
N ILE A 145 0.32 8.54 7.95
CA ILE A 145 -0.61 9.56 8.46
C ILE A 145 -2.07 9.16 8.20
N LEU A 146 -2.38 8.61 7.02
CA LEU A 146 -3.71 8.15 6.63
C LEU A 146 -4.21 7.03 7.53
N ILE A 147 -3.37 6.02 7.79
CA ILE A 147 -3.73 4.89 8.63
C ILE A 147 -3.96 5.36 10.08
N ILE A 148 -3.18 6.33 10.58
CA ILE A 148 -3.41 6.93 11.91
C ILE A 148 -4.76 7.62 11.96
N PHE A 149 -5.05 8.55 11.04
CA PHE A 149 -6.32 9.29 11.08
C PHE A 149 -7.53 8.40 10.78
N SER A 150 -7.41 7.42 9.90
CA SER A 150 -8.45 6.41 9.66
C SER A 150 -8.77 5.64 10.93
N LEU A 151 -7.75 5.11 11.62
CA LEU A 151 -7.93 4.40 12.89
C LEU A 151 -8.59 5.29 13.95
N LEU A 152 -8.09 6.51 14.13
CA LEU A 152 -8.63 7.44 15.12
C LEU A 152 -10.09 7.81 14.82
N TYR A 153 -10.42 8.07 13.55
CA TYR A 153 -11.80 8.32 13.13
C TYR A 153 -12.70 7.13 13.46
N HIS A 154 -12.35 5.94 12.99
CA HIS A 154 -13.17 4.75 13.21
C HIS A 154 -13.33 4.43 14.70
N ILE A 155 -12.27 4.51 15.51
CA ILE A 155 -12.36 4.30 16.96
C ILE A 155 -13.27 5.35 17.62
N SER A 156 -13.10 6.63 17.25
CA SER A 156 -13.90 7.72 17.83
C SER A 156 -15.39 7.56 17.53
N GLU A 157 -15.73 7.12 16.32
CA GLU A 157 -17.11 6.97 15.91
C GLU A 157 -17.73 5.70 16.52
N ILE A 158 -16.99 4.59 16.53
CA ILE A 158 -17.39 3.33 17.15
C ILE A 158 -17.61 3.50 18.66
N SER A 159 -16.84 4.39 19.33
CA SER A 159 -16.96 4.63 20.79
C SER A 159 -18.27 5.28 21.23
N LYS A 160 -19.04 5.82 20.28
CA LYS A 160 -20.37 6.40 20.54
C LYS A 160 -21.45 5.33 20.68
N HIS A 161 -21.14 4.08 20.32
CA HIS A 161 -22.08 2.97 20.31
C HIS A 161 -22.03 2.15 21.60
N PRO A 162 -23.12 1.45 21.97
CA PRO A 162 -23.14 0.59 23.14
C PRO A 162 -22.16 -0.59 23.00
N THR A 163 -21.76 -1.16 24.13
CA THR A 163 -20.78 -2.26 24.19
C THR A 163 -21.26 -3.55 23.50
N ASN A 164 -22.57 -3.78 23.47
CA ASN A 164 -23.21 -4.84 22.71
C ASN A 164 -24.03 -4.24 21.57
N ILE A 165 -23.66 -4.58 20.33
CA ILE A 165 -24.36 -4.11 19.14
C ILE A 165 -25.47 -5.09 18.82
N THR A 166 -26.70 -4.58 18.67
CA THR A 166 -27.87 -5.38 18.30
C THR A 166 -28.55 -4.78 17.09
N LEU A 167 -29.43 -5.56 16.46
CA LEU A 167 -30.29 -5.10 15.39
C LEU A 167 -31.13 -3.85 15.73
N ILE A 168 -31.50 -3.64 17.00
CA ILE A 168 -32.29 -2.47 17.42
C ILE A 168 -31.48 -1.17 17.25
N ASN A 169 -30.16 -1.24 17.34
CA ASN A 169 -29.29 -0.08 17.14
C ASN A 169 -29.31 0.40 15.68
N TYR A 170 -29.41 -0.53 14.70
CA TYR A 170 -29.55 -0.21 13.27
C TYR A 170 -30.75 0.71 12.98
N HIS A 171 -31.90 0.45 13.61
CA HIS A 171 -33.10 1.27 13.41
C HIS A 171 -33.02 2.65 14.05
N LYS A 172 -32.25 2.81 15.15
CA LYS A 172 -32.01 4.13 15.75
C LYS A 172 -30.99 4.93 14.95
N GLU A 173 -29.93 4.27 14.47
CA GLU A 173 -28.84 4.88 13.70
C GLU A 173 -29.30 5.42 12.33
N THR A 174 -30.23 4.74 11.68
CA THR A 174 -30.84 5.20 10.41
C THR A 174 -31.76 6.40 10.59
N GLN A 175 -32.38 6.56 11.77
CA GLN A 175 -33.34 7.63 12.07
C GLN A 175 -32.69 8.90 12.63
N THR A 176 -31.56 8.79 13.34
CA THR A 176 -30.82 9.95 13.87
C THR A 176 -29.57 10.24 13.01
N LYS A 177 -29.75 10.68 11.77
CA LYS A 177 -28.66 11.25 10.95
C LYS A 177 -28.26 12.62 11.51
N SER A 178 -27.56 12.66 12.64
CA SER A 178 -26.98 13.92 13.13
C SER A 178 -25.88 14.37 12.15
N LEU A 179 -26.00 15.60 11.64
CA LEU A 179 -25.09 16.24 10.68
C LEU A 179 -23.76 16.68 11.28
N ASN A 180 -23.47 16.35 12.54
CA ASN A 180 -22.22 16.72 13.19
C ASN A 180 -21.08 15.85 12.68
N ILE A 181 -20.41 16.33 11.63
CA ILE A 181 -19.19 15.75 11.10
C ILE A 181 -18.06 15.98 12.11
N PRO A 182 -17.47 14.94 12.70
CA PRO A 182 -16.34 15.08 13.63
C PRO A 182 -15.16 15.81 12.96
N GLU A 183 -14.44 16.67 13.68
CA GLU A 183 -13.24 17.33 13.14
C GLU A 183 -12.22 16.31 12.63
N ILE A 184 -12.10 15.17 13.30
CA ILE A 184 -11.19 14.09 12.92
C ILE A 184 -11.51 13.48 11.55
N TYR A 185 -12.79 13.50 11.14
CA TYR A 185 -13.21 13.07 9.81
C TYR A 185 -12.66 14.00 8.72
N LYS A 186 -12.59 15.31 8.99
CA LYS A 186 -12.01 16.28 8.06
C LYS A 186 -10.53 15.99 7.84
N PHE A 187 -9.77 15.73 8.92
CA PHE A 187 -8.35 15.35 8.82
C PHE A 187 -8.15 14.02 8.09
N TYR A 188 -8.99 13.03 8.36
CA TYR A 188 -8.98 11.75 7.65
C TYR A 188 -9.21 11.92 6.14
N ILE A 189 -10.27 12.63 5.73
CA ILE A 189 -10.54 12.92 4.32
C ILE A 189 -9.41 13.71 3.67
N SER A 190 -8.93 14.78 4.30
CA SER A 190 -7.85 15.59 3.75
C SER A 190 -6.60 14.74 3.52
N THR A 191 -6.28 13.86 4.47
CA THR A 191 -5.14 12.94 4.33
C THR A 191 -5.37 11.91 3.24
N TYR A 192 -6.59 11.39 3.09
CA TYR A 192 -6.95 10.48 2.01
C TYR A 192 -6.76 11.13 0.63
N ILE A 193 -7.23 12.37 0.46
CA ILE A 193 -7.03 13.18 -0.75
C ILE A 193 -5.54 13.39 -1.03
N LEU A 194 -4.76 13.81 -0.03
CA LEU A 194 -3.32 14.02 -0.18
C LEU A 194 -2.59 12.72 -0.57
N THR A 195 -2.98 11.60 0.04
CA THR A 195 -2.44 10.27 -0.27
C THR A 195 -2.73 9.87 -1.70
N PHE A 196 -3.97 10.09 -2.16
CA PHE A 196 -4.38 9.87 -3.53
C PHE A 196 -3.51 10.69 -4.50
N PHE A 197 -3.34 11.99 -4.24
CA PHE A 197 -2.46 12.85 -5.06
C PHE A 197 -1.01 12.37 -5.06
N ALA A 198 -0.47 11.93 -3.92
CA ALA A 198 0.90 11.44 -3.85
C ALA A 198 1.10 10.15 -4.67
N ILE A 199 0.14 9.22 -4.65
CA ILE A 199 0.17 8.04 -5.52
C ILE A 199 0.02 8.46 -6.98
N TRP A 200 -0.90 9.39 -7.28
CA TRP A 200 -1.13 9.90 -8.63
C TRP A 200 0.16 10.50 -9.22
N VAL A 201 0.84 11.37 -8.48
CA VAL A 201 2.12 11.97 -8.89
C VAL A 201 3.18 10.90 -9.09
N SER A 202 3.31 9.95 -8.14
CA SER A 202 4.28 8.85 -8.25
C SER A 202 4.04 7.98 -9.48
N THR A 203 2.77 7.67 -9.76
CA THR A 203 2.36 6.84 -10.90
C THR A 203 2.55 7.58 -12.21
N PHE A 204 2.26 8.89 -12.25
CA PHE A 204 2.50 9.74 -13.41
C PHE A 204 3.99 9.75 -13.79
N PHE A 205 4.90 9.98 -12.82
CA PHE A 205 6.34 9.93 -13.08
C PHE A 205 6.80 8.56 -13.56
N LEU A 206 6.27 7.49 -12.95
CA LEU A 206 6.58 6.12 -13.34
C LEU A 206 6.11 5.81 -14.78
N MET A 207 4.91 6.25 -15.18
CA MET A 207 4.42 6.14 -16.56
C MET A 207 5.25 6.95 -17.55
N TYR A 208 5.59 8.19 -17.19
CA TYR A 208 6.35 9.09 -18.05
C TYR A 208 7.72 8.51 -18.40
N GLN A 209 8.35 7.82 -17.45
CA GLN A 209 9.65 7.21 -17.65
C GLN A 209 9.59 5.89 -18.44
N HIS A 210 8.52 5.11 -18.32
CA HIS A 210 8.52 3.70 -18.75
C HIS A 210 7.40 3.28 -19.74
N VAL A 211 6.32 4.06 -19.88
CA VAL A 211 5.14 3.65 -20.68
C VAL A 211 4.94 4.54 -21.90
N SER A 212 4.96 5.86 -21.76
CA SER A 212 4.77 6.77 -22.89
C SER A 212 5.64 8.00 -22.76
N LYS A 213 6.37 8.33 -23.84
CA LYS A 213 7.14 9.57 -23.93
C LYS A 213 6.29 10.77 -24.31
N ASN A 214 5.01 10.57 -24.67
CA ASN A 214 4.09 11.66 -24.97
C ASN A 214 3.41 12.13 -23.67
N PRO A 215 3.81 13.29 -23.11
CA PRO A 215 3.31 13.76 -21.83
C PRO A 215 1.84 14.17 -21.90
N VAL A 216 1.35 14.65 -23.05
CA VAL A 216 -0.02 15.14 -23.20
C VAL A 216 -1.02 13.98 -23.14
N LYS A 217 -0.77 12.92 -23.90
CA LYS A 217 -1.65 11.72 -23.88
C LYS A 217 -1.69 11.07 -22.50
N LEU A 218 -0.53 11.01 -21.83
CA LEU A 218 -0.43 10.51 -20.46
C LEU A 218 -1.22 11.37 -19.48
N PHE A 219 -1.03 12.68 -19.54
CA PHE A 219 -1.68 13.62 -18.65
C PHE A 219 -3.20 13.56 -18.81
N VAL A 220 -3.72 13.54 -20.05
CA VAL A 220 -5.17 13.40 -20.32
C VAL A 220 -5.72 12.09 -19.76
N THR A 221 -5.00 10.97 -19.95
CA THR A 221 -5.42 9.66 -19.45
C THR A 221 -5.46 9.61 -17.92
N MET A 222 -4.51 10.30 -17.26
CA MET A 222 -4.41 10.39 -15.81
C MET A 222 -5.31 11.47 -15.18
N LEU A 223 -5.74 12.47 -15.95
CA LEU A 223 -6.63 13.53 -15.49
C LEU A 223 -8.06 13.06 -15.27
N ILE A 224 -8.59 12.24 -16.19
CA ILE A 224 -9.97 11.73 -16.13
C ILE A 224 -10.31 11.10 -14.76
N PRO A 225 -9.54 10.11 -14.24
CA PRO A 225 -9.84 9.51 -12.95
C PRO A 225 -9.65 10.46 -11.77
N MET A 226 -8.70 11.39 -11.89
CA MET A 226 -8.47 12.39 -10.86
C MET A 226 -9.68 13.33 -10.73
N ILE A 227 -10.23 13.80 -11.85
CA ILE A 227 -11.41 14.66 -11.86
C ILE A 227 -12.62 13.92 -11.29
N LEU A 228 -12.87 12.69 -11.74
CA LEU A 228 -13.99 11.87 -11.25
C LEU A 228 -13.90 11.60 -9.74
N PHE A 229 -12.69 11.33 -9.24
CA PHE A 229 -12.43 11.17 -7.80
C PHE A 229 -12.68 12.47 -7.02
N LEU A 230 -12.15 13.59 -7.49
CA LEU A 230 -12.25 14.87 -6.79
C LEU A 230 -13.69 15.42 -6.74
N ILE A 231 -14.47 15.23 -7.80
CA ILE A 231 -15.88 15.65 -7.85
C ILE A 231 -16.68 15.08 -6.67
N ASN A 232 -16.39 13.85 -6.24
CA ASN A 232 -17.09 13.19 -5.13
C ASN A 232 -16.64 13.68 -3.75
N LEU A 233 -15.47 14.32 -3.64
CA LEU A 233 -14.85 14.69 -2.38
C LEU A 233 -14.91 16.19 -2.06
N LEU A 234 -15.36 17.03 -3.01
CA LEU A 234 -15.47 18.47 -2.84
C LEU A 234 -16.71 18.85 -1.99
N PRO A 235 -16.56 19.71 -0.95
CA PRO A 235 -17.70 20.16 -0.14
C PRO A 235 -18.79 20.88 -0.94
N ASN A 236 -18.40 21.67 -1.96
CA ASN A 236 -19.36 22.43 -2.76
C ASN A 236 -20.18 21.55 -3.72
N THR A 237 -19.58 20.47 -4.24
CA THR A 237 -20.31 19.50 -5.08
C THR A 237 -21.26 18.68 -4.21
N THR A 238 -20.83 18.28 -3.02
CA THR A 238 -21.70 17.57 -2.07
C THR A 238 -22.89 18.42 -1.63
N ILE A 239 -22.73 19.72 -1.38
CA ILE A 239 -23.87 20.62 -1.09
C ILE A 239 -24.85 20.71 -2.27
N LEU A 240 -24.35 20.91 -3.50
CA LEU A 240 -25.20 20.96 -4.70
C LEU A 240 -25.96 19.65 -4.90
N ILE A 241 -25.28 18.51 -4.71
CA ILE A 241 -25.86 17.18 -4.83
C ILE A 241 -26.90 16.94 -3.73
N VAL A 242 -26.63 17.34 -2.49
CA VAL A 242 -27.60 17.26 -1.38
C VAL A 242 -28.84 18.09 -1.68
N ASN A 243 -28.67 19.30 -2.21
CA ASN A 243 -29.80 20.14 -2.62
C ASN A 243 -30.62 19.49 -3.74
N LEU A 244 -29.96 18.91 -4.76
CA LEU A 244 -30.64 18.18 -5.83
C LEU A 244 -31.38 16.94 -5.32
N ILE A 245 -30.77 16.18 -4.41
CA ILE A 245 -31.39 15.02 -3.75
C ILE A 245 -32.60 15.45 -2.91
N SER A 246 -32.51 16.59 -2.22
CA SER A 246 -33.65 17.11 -1.44
C SER A 246 -34.85 17.49 -2.32
N MET A 247 -34.60 17.95 -3.54
CA MET A 247 -35.64 18.24 -4.53
C MET A 247 -36.16 16.98 -5.23
N TYR A 248 -35.29 15.99 -5.44
CA TYR A 248 -35.59 14.75 -6.15
C TYR A 248 -35.05 13.53 -5.38
N PRO A 249 -35.79 13.03 -4.36
CA PRO A 249 -35.30 11.97 -3.48
C PRO A 249 -34.92 10.67 -4.21
N PHE A 250 -35.54 10.38 -5.35
CA PHE A 250 -35.22 9.21 -6.19
C PHE A 250 -33.78 9.23 -6.75
N LEU A 251 -33.10 10.39 -6.75
CA LEU A 251 -31.70 10.50 -7.19
C LEU A 251 -30.71 9.99 -6.13
N PHE A 252 -31.13 9.90 -4.86
CA PHE A 252 -30.23 9.51 -3.77
C PHE A 252 -29.54 8.16 -4.01
N PRO A 253 -30.26 7.09 -4.40
CA PRO A 253 -29.62 5.79 -4.59
C PRO A 253 -28.73 5.72 -5.84
N LEU A 254 -29.06 6.49 -6.88
CA LEU A 254 -28.22 6.60 -8.07
C LEU A 254 -26.91 7.33 -7.74
N TYR A 255 -26.99 8.38 -6.93
CA TYR A 255 -25.83 9.11 -6.45
C TYR A 255 -24.90 8.23 -5.59
N THR A 256 -25.43 7.48 -4.63
CA THR A 256 -24.60 6.63 -3.76
C THR A 256 -23.85 5.57 -4.56
N ILE A 257 -24.52 4.87 -5.49
CA ILE A 257 -23.87 3.89 -6.37
C ILE A 257 -22.77 4.54 -7.22
N THR A 258 -23.07 5.65 -7.90
CA THR A 258 -22.10 6.34 -8.76
C THR A 258 -20.93 6.90 -7.97
N SER A 259 -21.15 7.36 -6.73
CA SER A 259 -20.11 7.83 -5.83
C SER A 259 -19.21 6.67 -5.39
N THR A 260 -19.80 5.55 -4.97
CA THR A 260 -19.08 4.34 -4.59
C THR A 260 -18.23 3.82 -5.75
N LEU A 261 -18.75 3.73 -6.98
CA LEU A 261 -17.96 3.36 -8.17
C LEU A 261 -16.79 4.31 -8.41
N SER A 262 -16.99 5.60 -8.21
CA SER A 262 -15.97 6.63 -8.47
C SER A 262 -14.74 6.45 -7.58
N PHE A 263 -14.90 5.93 -6.36
CA PHE A 263 -13.78 5.62 -5.47
C PHE A 263 -12.90 4.46 -5.97
N PHE A 264 -13.41 3.57 -6.83
CA PHE A 264 -12.64 2.46 -7.41
C PHE A 264 -11.87 2.85 -8.68
N ILE A 265 -12.30 3.89 -9.41
CA ILE A 265 -11.73 4.26 -10.71
C ILE A 265 -10.23 4.61 -10.59
N GLY A 266 -9.88 5.48 -9.64
CA GLY A 266 -8.49 5.88 -9.41
C GLY A 266 -7.56 4.72 -9.06
N PRO A 267 -7.88 3.92 -8.02
CA PRO A 267 -7.10 2.74 -7.66
C PRO A 267 -6.90 1.73 -8.81
N VAL A 268 -7.93 1.50 -9.63
CA VAL A 268 -7.83 0.63 -10.83
C VAL A 268 -6.79 1.18 -11.80
N ILE A 269 -6.78 2.48 -12.07
CA ILE A 269 -5.85 3.10 -13.02
C ILE A 269 -4.42 3.11 -12.48
N PHE A 270 -4.20 3.40 -11.20
CA PHE A 270 -2.85 3.32 -10.63
C PHE A 270 -2.28 1.90 -10.71
N SER A 271 -3.13 0.92 -10.50
CA SER A 271 -2.74 -0.49 -10.53
C SER A 271 -2.51 -1.00 -11.95
N SER A 272 -3.31 -0.52 -12.92
CA SER A 272 -3.17 -0.86 -14.34
C SER A 272 -1.85 -0.37 -14.92
N VAL A 273 -1.33 0.78 -14.45
CA VAL A 273 0.01 1.25 -14.83
C VAL A 273 1.10 0.26 -14.46
N ILE A 274 1.10 -0.23 -13.21
CA ILE A 274 2.05 -1.26 -12.79
C ILE A 274 1.81 -2.54 -13.59
N PHE A 275 0.55 -2.88 -13.90
CA PHE A 275 0.23 -4.03 -14.73
C PHE A 275 0.80 -3.91 -16.15
N ILE A 276 0.77 -2.73 -16.77
CA ILE A 276 1.40 -2.45 -18.07
C ILE A 276 2.93 -2.63 -17.97
N LEU A 277 3.56 -2.20 -16.87
CA LEU A 277 4.98 -2.50 -16.64
C LEU A 277 5.25 -4.00 -16.55
N ILE A 278 4.39 -4.73 -15.84
CA ILE A 278 4.47 -6.18 -15.73
C ILE A 278 4.37 -6.80 -17.12
N THR A 279 3.38 -6.46 -17.95
CA THR A 279 3.21 -7.06 -19.28
C THR A 279 4.43 -6.80 -20.19
N ASN A 280 5.02 -5.61 -20.11
CA ASN A 280 6.17 -5.20 -20.92
C ASN A 280 7.51 -5.81 -20.45
N THR A 281 7.54 -6.42 -19.27
CA THR A 281 8.75 -7.05 -18.71
C THR A 281 8.95 -8.44 -19.31
N LYS A 282 10.14 -8.76 -19.83
CA LYS A 282 10.43 -10.13 -20.36
C LYS A 282 10.72 -11.16 -19.26
N ASN A 283 11.37 -10.76 -18.17
CA ASN A 283 11.77 -11.65 -17.09
C ASN A 283 10.56 -12.05 -16.22
N LYS A 284 10.20 -13.35 -16.24
CA LYS A 284 9.06 -13.92 -15.49
C LYS A 284 9.20 -13.76 -13.97
N THR A 285 10.42 -13.89 -13.45
CA THR A 285 10.71 -13.72 -12.02
C THR A 285 10.50 -12.27 -11.59
N PHE A 286 10.96 -11.32 -12.40
CA PHE A 286 10.76 -9.88 -12.13
C PHE A 286 9.28 -9.48 -12.21
N LYS A 287 8.52 -10.05 -13.16
CA LYS A 287 7.06 -9.91 -13.24
C LYS A 287 6.38 -10.32 -11.94
N ASN A 288 6.75 -11.47 -11.39
CA ASN A 288 6.19 -11.98 -10.16
C ASN A 288 6.49 -11.08 -8.95
N TYR A 289 7.64 -10.40 -8.91
CA TYR A 289 7.96 -9.44 -7.86
C TYR A 289 7.16 -8.13 -7.94
N LEU A 290 6.71 -7.73 -9.13
CA LEU A 290 5.91 -6.52 -9.32
C LEU A 290 4.40 -6.74 -9.10
N LEU A 291 3.90 -7.97 -9.20
CA LEU A 291 2.48 -8.28 -8.97
C LEU A 291 1.97 -7.80 -7.59
N PRO A 292 2.68 -8.06 -6.46
CA PRO A 292 2.28 -7.54 -5.15
C PRO A 292 2.16 -6.02 -5.13
N LEU A 293 3.04 -5.30 -5.83
CA LEU A 293 2.99 -3.84 -5.89
C LEU A 293 1.69 -3.34 -6.55
N SER A 294 1.29 -3.94 -7.67
CA SER A 294 0.05 -3.57 -8.38
C SER A 294 -1.18 -3.78 -7.48
N TYR A 295 -1.33 -4.98 -6.91
CA TYR A 295 -2.46 -5.27 -6.03
C TYR A 295 -2.43 -4.46 -4.74
N GLY A 296 -1.26 -4.20 -4.18
CA GLY A 296 -1.11 -3.39 -2.97
C GLY A 296 -1.55 -1.95 -3.19
N LEU A 297 -1.18 -1.33 -4.32
CA LEU A 297 -1.61 0.03 -4.67
C LEU A 297 -3.12 0.12 -4.90
N PHE A 298 -3.73 -0.90 -5.52
CA PHE A 298 -5.18 -1.01 -5.60
C PHE A 298 -5.81 -1.04 -4.20
N LEU A 299 -5.34 -1.98 -3.38
CA LEU A 299 -5.97 -2.29 -2.10
C LEU A 299 -5.84 -1.17 -1.08
N ILE A 300 -4.72 -0.43 -1.04
CA ILE A 300 -4.53 0.60 -0.01
C ILE A 300 -5.57 1.71 -0.13
N LEU A 301 -5.86 2.18 -1.34
CA LEU A 301 -6.83 3.24 -1.55
C LEU A 301 -8.27 2.75 -1.34
N VAL A 302 -8.61 1.57 -1.84
CA VAL A 302 -9.96 1.02 -1.68
C VAL A 302 -10.25 0.65 -0.22
N SER A 303 -9.27 0.09 0.51
CA SER A 303 -9.45 -0.28 1.91
C SER A 303 -9.52 0.93 2.84
N THR A 304 -8.88 2.05 2.50
CA THR A 304 -8.86 3.26 3.30
C THR A 304 -9.88 4.31 2.86
N GLN A 305 -10.79 3.97 1.95
CA GLN A 305 -11.83 4.89 1.48
C GLN A 305 -12.83 5.22 2.60
N PRO A 306 -13.37 6.45 2.65
CA PRO A 306 -14.44 6.79 3.59
C PRO A 306 -15.64 5.85 3.37
N SER A 307 -16.08 5.17 4.43
CA SER A 307 -17.20 4.23 4.39
C SER A 307 -18.21 4.51 5.50
N VAL A 308 -19.43 4.00 5.32
CA VAL A 308 -20.53 4.12 6.29
C VAL A 308 -20.35 3.18 7.49
N PHE A 309 -19.40 2.25 7.44
CA PHE A 309 -19.15 1.21 8.45
C PHE A 309 -19.24 1.71 9.90
N SER A 310 -18.56 2.80 10.26
CA SER A 310 -18.54 3.26 11.66
C SER A 310 -19.84 3.91 12.15
N LYS A 311 -20.77 4.17 11.22
CA LYS A 311 -22.08 4.75 11.53
C LYS A 311 -23.17 3.68 11.59
N VAL A 312 -23.02 2.60 10.81
CA VAL A 312 -23.97 1.49 10.77
C VAL A 312 -23.22 0.19 11.05
N LEU A 313 -23.33 -0.29 12.29
CA LEU A 313 -22.50 -1.38 12.79
C LEU A 313 -23.16 -2.77 12.67
N TYR A 314 -24.46 -2.89 12.38
CA TYR A 314 -25.14 -4.19 12.32
C TYR A 314 -25.78 -4.48 10.95
N PRO A 315 -25.37 -5.56 10.24
CA PRO A 315 -24.07 -6.24 10.33
C PRO A 315 -22.92 -5.28 9.99
N PRO A 316 -21.66 -5.56 10.38
CA PRO A 316 -20.55 -4.62 10.23
C PRO A 316 -19.99 -4.60 8.78
N PHE A 317 -20.83 -4.27 7.80
CA PHE A 317 -20.42 -4.09 6.41
C PHE A 317 -19.48 -2.89 6.25
N GLY A 318 -18.47 -3.04 5.40
CA GLY A 318 -17.37 -2.11 5.22
C GLY A 318 -16.17 -2.43 6.11
N LEU A 319 -16.35 -3.26 7.15
CA LEU A 319 -15.25 -3.75 7.98
C LEU A 319 -14.25 -4.55 7.14
N ILE A 320 -14.73 -5.47 6.30
CA ILE A 320 -13.89 -6.39 5.52
C ILE A 320 -12.97 -5.60 4.58
N SER A 321 -13.48 -4.55 3.95
CA SER A 321 -12.69 -3.64 3.13
C SER A 321 -11.53 -3.03 3.92
N LEU A 322 -11.81 -2.51 5.13
CA LEU A 322 -10.80 -1.89 6.01
C LEU A 322 -9.68 -2.86 6.42
N LEU A 323 -9.97 -4.17 6.50
CA LEU A 323 -8.98 -5.18 6.90
C LEU A 323 -7.90 -5.44 5.84
N PHE A 324 -8.15 -5.05 4.58
CA PHE A 324 -7.13 -5.15 3.55
C PHE A 324 -6.03 -4.10 3.69
N SER A 325 -6.19 -3.05 4.50
CA SER A 325 -5.23 -1.95 4.63
C SER A 325 -3.85 -2.41 5.14
N GLY A 326 -3.81 -3.28 6.16
CA GLY A 326 -2.56 -3.84 6.66
C GLY A 326 -1.82 -4.67 5.60
N LEU A 327 -2.55 -5.58 4.94
CA LEU A 327 -2.01 -6.44 3.89
C LEU A 327 -1.55 -5.62 2.66
N SER A 328 -2.28 -4.57 2.29
CA SER A 328 -1.96 -3.76 1.13
C SER A 328 -0.62 -3.05 1.25
N VAL A 329 -0.34 -2.43 2.41
CA VAL A 329 0.94 -1.75 2.63
C VAL A 329 2.09 -2.75 2.63
N TYR A 330 1.88 -3.94 3.23
CA TYR A 330 2.86 -5.03 3.16
C TYR A 330 3.17 -5.43 1.71
N MET A 331 2.13 -5.60 0.88
CA MET A 331 2.30 -5.96 -0.53
C MET A 331 3.03 -4.87 -1.33
N ILE A 332 2.74 -3.58 -1.08
CA ILE A 332 3.48 -2.47 -1.68
C ILE A 332 4.96 -2.52 -1.26
N PHE A 333 5.22 -2.70 0.04
CA PHE A 333 6.58 -2.76 0.58
C PHE A 333 7.39 -3.90 -0.05
N ILE A 334 6.85 -5.12 -0.05
CA ILE A 334 7.51 -6.27 -0.66
C ILE A 334 7.65 -6.11 -2.17
N GLY A 335 6.64 -5.52 -2.83
CA GLY A 335 6.65 -5.26 -4.26
C GLY A 335 7.72 -4.26 -4.72
N PHE A 336 8.17 -3.36 -3.84
CA PHE A 336 9.37 -2.54 -4.10
C PHE A 336 10.66 -3.24 -3.70
N TYR A 337 10.64 -3.99 -2.60
CA TYR A 337 11.83 -4.59 -2.02
C TYR A 337 12.38 -5.76 -2.85
N LEU A 338 11.52 -6.70 -3.27
CA LEU A 338 11.96 -7.90 -4.00
C LEU A 338 12.63 -7.60 -5.34
N PRO A 339 12.08 -6.75 -6.24
CA PRO A 339 12.74 -6.44 -7.49
C PRO A 339 14.10 -5.76 -7.26
N SER A 340 14.19 -4.88 -6.27
CA SER A 340 15.41 -4.18 -5.89
C SER A 340 16.51 -5.14 -5.42
N VAL A 341 16.17 -6.09 -4.54
CA VAL A 341 17.12 -7.10 -4.06
C VAL A 341 17.53 -8.07 -5.18
N SER A 342 16.60 -8.42 -6.06
CA SER A 342 16.91 -9.28 -7.21
C SER A 342 17.91 -8.64 -8.18
N ILE A 343 17.79 -7.34 -8.45
CA ILE A 343 18.75 -6.60 -9.28
C ILE A 343 20.09 -6.47 -8.54
N LYS A 344 20.06 -6.22 -7.23
CA LYS A 344 21.27 -6.06 -6.40
C LYS A 344 22.21 -7.27 -6.52
N ASN A 345 21.67 -8.48 -6.45
CA ASN A 345 22.49 -9.69 -6.43
C ASN A 345 23.18 -9.99 -7.77
N ASN A 346 22.65 -9.46 -8.88
CA ASN A 346 23.26 -9.58 -10.21
C ASN A 346 23.69 -8.21 -10.75
N TYR A 347 24.02 -7.25 -9.88
CA TYR A 347 24.18 -5.85 -10.25
C TYR A 347 25.20 -5.61 -11.37
N LEU A 348 26.34 -6.32 -11.34
CA LEU A 348 27.39 -6.21 -12.37
C LEU A 348 26.90 -6.69 -13.75
N MET A 349 26.18 -7.81 -13.78
CA MET A 349 25.56 -8.36 -14.98
C MET A 349 24.36 -7.51 -15.45
N PHE A 350 23.60 -6.91 -14.52
CA PHE A 350 22.48 -6.02 -14.82
C PHE A 350 22.92 -4.65 -15.35
N ARG A 351 24.08 -4.14 -14.91
CA ARG A 351 24.66 -2.87 -15.40
C ARG A 351 25.01 -2.96 -16.89
N THR A 352 25.45 -4.12 -17.36
CA THR A 352 25.89 -4.35 -18.74
C THR A 352 24.75 -4.83 -19.65
N LEU A 353 23.79 -5.62 -19.15
CA LEU A 353 22.73 -6.23 -19.97
C LEU A 353 21.41 -5.46 -20.04
N ILE A 354 21.06 -4.65 -19.04
CA ILE A 354 19.79 -3.92 -19.07
C ILE A 354 20.00 -2.52 -19.64
N GLY A 355 19.54 -2.39 -20.89
CA GLY A 355 19.49 -1.15 -21.65
C GLY A 355 18.97 0.04 -20.86
N LYS A 356 19.47 1.19 -21.30
CA LYS A 356 19.56 2.52 -20.68
C LYS A 356 18.33 3.09 -19.94
N TYR A 357 17.14 2.47 -19.92
CA TYR A 357 15.91 3.12 -19.43
C TYR A 357 14.83 2.25 -18.76
N GLN A 358 14.91 0.91 -18.71
CA GLN A 358 13.68 0.13 -18.46
C GLN A 358 13.24 -0.03 -16.99
N PHE A 359 14.13 0.18 -16.01
CA PHE A 359 13.81 0.09 -14.57
C PHE A 359 14.74 0.97 -13.72
N GLU A 360 14.87 2.25 -14.06
CA GLU A 360 15.85 3.14 -13.40
C GLU A 360 15.65 3.23 -11.89
N LEU A 361 14.39 3.27 -11.43
CA LEU A 361 14.02 3.25 -10.02
C LEU A 361 14.61 2.04 -9.29
N PHE A 362 14.27 0.84 -9.74
CA PHE A 362 14.71 -0.38 -9.09
C PHE A 362 16.23 -0.57 -9.23
N LYS A 363 16.83 -0.10 -10.32
CA LYS A 363 18.29 -0.09 -10.51
C LYS A 363 18.99 0.80 -9.50
N ASN A 364 18.48 2.01 -9.27
CA ASN A 364 19.05 2.94 -8.29
C ASN A 364 18.87 2.43 -6.86
N MET A 365 17.70 1.87 -6.53
CA MET A 365 17.46 1.19 -5.24
C MET A 365 18.44 0.03 -5.03
N ALA A 366 18.61 -0.82 -6.05
CA ALA A 366 19.53 -1.94 -6.01
C ALA A 366 20.99 -1.50 -5.81
N ARG A 367 21.41 -0.45 -6.52
CA ARG A 367 22.75 0.15 -6.36
C ARG A 367 22.98 0.59 -4.91
N VAL A 368 22.00 1.28 -4.32
CA VAL A 368 22.07 1.74 -2.94
C VAL A 368 22.18 0.57 -1.96
N GLU A 369 21.39 -0.49 -2.14
CA GLU A 369 21.48 -1.68 -1.28
C GLU A 369 22.84 -2.39 -1.43
N TYR A 370 23.37 -2.45 -2.66
CA TYR A 370 24.68 -3.01 -2.95
C TYR A 370 25.81 -2.21 -2.27
N GLU A 371 25.83 -0.88 -2.45
CA GLU A 371 26.84 -0.01 -1.84
C GLU A 371 26.83 -0.09 -0.30
N ASN A 372 25.65 -0.18 0.32
CA ASN A 372 25.52 -0.33 1.76
C ASN A 372 26.02 -1.70 2.28
N GLU A 373 25.82 -2.77 1.51
CA GLU A 373 26.34 -4.10 1.87
C GLU A 373 27.87 -4.15 1.80
N VAL A 374 28.43 -3.61 0.72
CA VAL A 374 29.89 -3.48 0.54
C VAL A 374 30.49 -2.65 1.67
N LYS A 375 29.89 -1.52 2.02
CA LYS A 375 30.35 -0.69 3.13
C LYS A 375 30.35 -1.44 4.47
N LYS A 376 29.30 -2.21 4.77
CA LYS A 376 29.26 -3.03 5.99
C LYS A 376 30.35 -4.10 6.04
N ILE A 377 30.67 -4.72 4.90
CA ILE A 377 31.76 -5.69 4.82
C ILE A 377 33.09 -4.98 5.07
N PHE A 378 33.32 -3.82 4.45
CA PHE A 378 34.52 -3.03 4.64
C PHE A 378 34.68 -2.56 6.10
N ASP A 379 33.62 -2.04 6.72
CA ASP A 379 33.64 -1.59 8.12
C ASP A 379 33.96 -2.74 9.09
N LYS A 380 33.53 -3.98 8.78
CA LYS A 380 33.89 -5.18 9.56
C LYS A 380 35.36 -5.56 9.39
N ILE A 381 35.87 -5.51 8.16
CA ILE A 381 37.29 -5.77 7.86
C ILE A 381 38.17 -4.74 8.57
N GLN A 382 37.79 -3.46 8.54
CA GLN A 382 38.55 -2.37 9.16
C GLN A 382 38.55 -2.43 10.70
N LYS A 383 37.48 -2.96 11.30
CA LYS A 383 37.38 -3.13 12.77
C LYS A 383 38.21 -4.29 13.33
N GLY A 384 38.97 -5.00 12.49
CA GLY A 384 39.86 -6.06 12.95
C GLY A 384 39.13 -7.31 13.44
N ASP A 385 37.86 -7.51 13.04
CA ASP A 385 37.22 -8.82 13.17
C ASP A 385 37.93 -9.75 12.17
N GLU A 386 39.05 -10.34 12.59
CA GLU A 386 39.75 -11.37 11.84
C GLU A 386 38.74 -12.42 11.39
N PHE A 387 38.72 -12.63 10.07
CA PHE A 387 37.96 -13.61 9.32
C PHE A 387 37.84 -14.96 10.05
N LYS A 388 36.76 -15.17 10.81
CA LYS A 388 36.11 -16.50 10.88
C LYS A 388 35.21 -16.64 9.66
N LEU A 389 35.82 -16.74 8.48
CA LEU A 389 35.11 -17.00 7.22
C LEU A 389 34.85 -18.49 6.98
N SER A 390 34.96 -19.31 8.01
CA SER A 390 34.51 -20.69 8.04
C SER A 390 33.17 -20.72 8.79
N GLN A 391 32.12 -21.13 8.08
CA GLN A 391 30.76 -21.42 8.55
C GLN A 391 29.73 -20.26 8.54
N LYS A 392 29.42 -19.77 7.33
CA LYS A 392 28.01 -19.57 6.97
C LYS A 392 27.80 -19.87 5.49
N LYS A 393 27.34 -21.11 5.24
CA LYS A 393 26.87 -21.62 3.94
C LYS A 393 26.05 -20.53 3.22
N ASN A 394 26.60 -20.06 2.10
CA ASN A 394 26.05 -19.16 1.06
C ASN A 394 27.08 -18.14 0.52
N ILE A 395 28.32 -18.14 1.01
CA ILE A 395 29.44 -17.39 0.39
C ILE A 395 30.18 -18.26 -0.66
N ASP A 396 29.75 -19.51 -0.88
CA ASP A 396 30.36 -20.43 -1.85
C ASP A 396 30.13 -20.06 -3.33
N GLN A 397 29.63 -18.85 -3.62
CA GLN A 397 29.45 -18.33 -4.99
C GLN A 397 30.16 -17.00 -5.25
N LEU A 398 30.79 -16.37 -4.25
CA LEU A 398 31.67 -15.24 -4.50
C LEU A 398 33.12 -15.73 -4.44
N ASP A 399 33.68 -15.90 -5.63
CA ASP A 399 35.07 -16.25 -5.82
C ASP A 399 35.97 -15.25 -5.08
N LYS A 400 37.07 -15.71 -4.49
CA LYS A 400 38.04 -14.85 -3.79
C LYS A 400 38.55 -13.73 -4.71
N GLU A 401 38.57 -14.00 -6.02
CA GLU A 401 38.86 -13.01 -7.04
C GLU A 401 37.81 -11.89 -7.14
N GLU A 402 36.52 -12.20 -7.04
CA GLU A 402 35.46 -11.19 -7.04
C GLU A 402 35.55 -10.28 -5.83
N ILE A 403 35.84 -10.84 -4.65
CA ILE A 403 36.05 -10.08 -3.42
C ILE A 403 37.28 -9.16 -3.55
N SER A 404 38.37 -9.65 -4.13
CA SER A 404 39.58 -8.85 -4.36
C SER A 404 39.33 -7.72 -5.37
N ARG A 405 38.67 -8.01 -6.50
CA ARG A 405 38.24 -7.01 -7.49
C ARG A 405 37.28 -5.98 -6.88
N LEU A 406 36.44 -6.39 -5.94
CA LEU A 406 35.52 -5.52 -5.19
C LEU A 406 36.27 -4.55 -4.27
N VAL A 407 37.24 -5.05 -3.51
CA VAL A 407 38.09 -4.20 -2.65
C VAL A 407 38.86 -3.20 -3.51
N GLU A 408 39.35 -3.63 -4.67
CA GLU A 408 40.09 -2.78 -5.59
C GLU A 408 39.21 -1.72 -6.27
N TYR A 409 37.97 -2.08 -6.64
CA TYR A 409 36.98 -1.15 -7.19
C TYR A 409 36.59 -0.07 -6.18
N VAL A 410 36.35 -0.44 -4.92
CA VAL A 410 36.00 0.50 -3.84
C VAL A 410 37.18 1.43 -3.53
N LYS A 411 38.42 0.90 -3.49
CA LYS A 411 39.63 1.73 -3.34
C LYS A 411 39.78 2.75 -4.48
N ARG A 412 39.41 2.37 -5.71
CA ARG A 412 39.40 3.28 -6.87
C ARG A 412 38.31 4.35 -6.76
N GLU A 413 37.07 3.99 -6.48
CA GLU A 413 35.95 4.93 -6.34
C GLU A 413 36.16 5.93 -5.18
N LEU A 414 36.71 5.48 -4.05
CA LEU A 414 37.02 6.38 -2.92
C LEU A 414 38.14 7.37 -3.27
N LYS A 415 39.20 6.92 -3.96
CA LYS A 415 40.24 7.82 -4.48
C LYS A 415 39.70 8.85 -5.49
N ILE A 416 38.74 8.47 -6.32
CA ILE A 416 38.12 9.37 -7.31
C ILE A 416 37.26 10.44 -6.61
N LYS A 417 36.54 10.08 -5.53
CA LYS A 417 35.78 11.04 -4.73
C LYS A 417 36.67 12.04 -3.98
N ASP A 418 37.82 11.62 -3.48
CA ASP A 418 38.77 12.53 -2.84
C ASP A 418 39.43 13.50 -3.84
N ASN A 419 39.73 13.05 -5.06
CA ASN A 419 40.30 13.91 -6.11
C ASN A 419 39.28 14.88 -6.73
N THR A 420 38.00 14.51 -6.81
CA THR A 420 36.94 15.41 -7.30
C THR A 420 36.50 16.44 -6.26
N GLY A 421 36.83 16.24 -4.98
CA GLY A 421 36.67 17.24 -3.92
C GLY A 421 37.79 18.29 -3.86
N LYS A 422 38.99 18.00 -4.40
CA LYS A 422 40.15 18.92 -4.42
C LYS A 422 40.36 19.68 -5.73
N GLY A 423 39.57 19.39 -6.77
CA GLY A 423 39.72 19.97 -8.11
C GLY A 423 38.89 21.22 -8.43
N LYS A 424 38.22 21.84 -7.46
CA LYS A 424 37.33 23.00 -7.70
C LYS A 424 37.86 24.38 -7.25
N ASP A 425 39.07 24.46 -6.70
CA ASP A 425 39.62 25.71 -6.17
C ASP A 425 40.85 26.27 -6.91
N ASN A 426 41.08 25.93 -8.19
CA ASN A 426 42.17 26.56 -8.94
C ASN A 426 41.89 26.72 -10.44
N THR A 427 41.05 27.69 -10.79
CA THR A 427 41.17 28.43 -12.07
C THR A 427 40.75 29.89 -11.87
N GLY A 428 41.61 30.62 -11.16
CA GLY A 428 41.63 32.08 -11.22
C GLY A 428 42.18 32.56 -12.57
N ASN A 429 41.36 33.39 -13.23
CA ASN A 429 41.75 34.63 -13.90
C ASN A 429 42.81 34.57 -15.04
N LYS A 430 42.35 34.81 -16.28
CA LYS A 430 43.03 35.70 -17.24
C LYS A 430 42.05 36.19 -18.30
N ARG A 431 41.53 37.41 -18.06
CA ARG A 431 41.10 38.35 -19.12
C ARG A 431 42.35 38.81 -19.87
N TYR A 432 42.32 38.81 -21.20
CA TYR A 432 42.98 39.82 -22.01
C TYR A 432 42.18 40.03 -23.30
N THR A 433 41.80 41.31 -23.47
CA THR A 433 41.54 42.07 -24.71
C THR A 433 40.65 41.49 -25.78
#